data_AF-A0A2N8NI18-F1
#
_entry.id   AF-A0A2N8NI18-F1
#
_cell.length_a   1.000
_cell.length_b   1.000
_cell.length_c   1.000
_cell.angle_alpha   90.00
_cell.angle_beta   90.00
_cell.angle_gamma   90.00
#
_symmetry.space_group_name_H-M   'P 1'
#
loop_
_entity.id
_entity.type
_entity.pdbx_description
1 polymer ?
#
loop_
_entity_poly.entity_id
_entity_poly.type
_entity_poly.pdbx_seq_one_letter_code
_entity_poly.pdbx_strand_id
1 'polypeptide(L)'
;MGCKVLENMFAASLKYMTAVTDRHNAYFALHILNHQVCLVNLLRELQDLNELDKDQWLKQAESLFVGAIHTRKERSKVPINSRPWVTRLDNKLKQSVVHLKKPFG
;
A
#
# COMPACT_ATOMS: atom_id res chain seq x y z
N MET A 1 -2.98 9.39 16.25
CA MET A 1 -2.26 8.80 17.41
C MET A 1 -0.89 8.25 17.04
N GLY A 2 -0.69 7.63 15.88
CA GLY A 2 0.61 7.03 15.48
C GLY A 2 1.76 8.02 15.19
N CYS A 3 1.50 9.17 14.57
CA CYS A 3 2.56 10.15 14.25
C CYS A 3 3.32 10.66 15.48
N LYS A 4 2.59 11.01 16.53
CA LYS A 4 3.16 11.53 17.78
C LYS A 4 4.00 10.48 18.52
N VAL A 5 3.64 9.20 18.37
CA VAL A 5 4.44 8.08 18.92
C VAL A 5 5.76 7.96 18.16
N LEU A 6 5.74 8.05 16.83
CA LEU A 6 6.96 8.01 16.03
C LEU A 6 7.89 9.18 16.37
N GLU A 7 7.34 10.40 16.46
CA GLU A 7 8.09 11.60 16.85
C GLU A 7 8.73 11.45 18.24
N ASN A 8 7.99 10.89 19.21
CA ASN A 8 8.51 10.67 20.56
C ASN A 8 9.58 9.57 20.62
N MET A 9 9.41 8.48 19.89
CA MET A 9 10.34 7.33 19.93
C MET A 9 11.64 7.59 19.17
N PHE A 10 11.56 8.32 18.06
CA PHE A 10 12.66 8.43 17.10
C PHE A 10 13.17 9.86 16.93
N ALA A 11 12.42 10.87 17.37
CA ALA A 11 12.81 12.28 17.42
C ALA A 11 13.62 12.73 16.19
N ALA A 12 14.84 13.25 16.40
CA ALA A 12 15.70 13.75 15.33
C ALA A 12 16.19 12.67 14.35
N SER A 13 16.02 11.37 14.64
CA SER A 13 16.43 10.28 13.76
C SER A 13 15.42 10.00 12.64
N LEU A 14 14.17 10.46 12.77
CA LEU A 14 13.10 10.29 11.77
C LEU A 14 13.48 10.79 10.38
N LYS A 15 14.19 11.92 10.29
CA LYS A 15 14.67 12.49 9.02
C LYS A 15 15.66 11.61 8.25
N TYR A 16 16.13 10.52 8.85
CA TYR A 16 17.04 9.55 8.24
C TYR A 16 16.38 8.18 8.02
N MET A 17 15.09 8.03 8.32
CA MET A 17 14.37 6.76 8.26
C MET A 17 13.35 6.74 7.14
N THR A 18 13.20 5.56 6.53
CA THR A 18 12.03 5.26 5.70
C THR A 18 10.94 4.64 6.58
N ALA A 19 9.80 5.30 6.70
CA ALA A 19 8.66 4.76 7.42
C ALA A 19 7.72 4.00 6.47
N VAL A 20 7.24 2.83 6.91
CA VAL A 20 6.21 2.06 6.22
C VAL A 20 4.95 2.04 7.09
N THR A 21 3.89 2.75 6.69
CA THR A 21 2.68 2.95 7.51
C THR A 21 1.41 2.69 6.72
N ASP A 22 0.23 2.68 7.35
CA ASP A 22 -1.04 2.79 6.62
C ASP A 22 -1.19 4.13 5.86
N ARG A 23 -2.30 4.29 5.11
CA ARG A 23 -2.61 5.49 4.30
C ARG A 23 -3.23 6.64 5.12
N HIS A 24 -2.98 6.72 6.41
CA HIS A 24 -3.52 7.82 7.22
C HIS A 24 -2.78 9.13 6.91
N ASN A 25 -3.54 10.18 6.56
CA ASN A 25 -3.00 11.48 6.13
C ASN A 25 -1.95 12.08 7.07
N ALA A 26 -2.08 11.86 8.38
CA ALA A 26 -1.11 12.36 9.35
C ALA A 26 0.34 11.90 9.10
N TYR A 27 0.56 10.70 8.54
CA TYR A 27 1.92 10.22 8.26
C TYR A 27 2.60 10.98 7.12
N PHE A 28 1.83 11.58 6.21
CA PHE A 28 2.34 12.40 5.12
C PHE A 28 2.83 13.78 5.58
N ALA A 29 2.42 14.21 6.77
CA ALA A 29 2.87 15.46 7.38
C ALA A 29 4.17 15.28 8.21
N LEU A 30 4.66 14.05 8.37
CA LEU A 30 5.88 13.79 9.14
C LEU A 30 7.13 14.20 8.36
N HIS A 31 8.08 14.81 9.06
CA HIS A 31 9.40 15.12 8.51
C HIS A 31 10.31 13.89 8.55
N ILE A 32 10.17 13.01 7.56
CA ILE A 32 10.91 11.75 7.41
C ILE A 32 11.67 11.69 6.08
N LEU A 33 12.72 10.85 6.01
CA LEU A 33 13.52 10.72 4.77
C LEU A 33 12.65 10.25 3.61
N ASN A 34 11.80 9.26 3.87
CA ASN A 34 10.90 8.70 2.88
C ASN A 34 9.70 8.05 3.56
N HIS A 35 8.55 8.07 2.89
CA HIS A 35 7.31 7.46 3.33
C HIS A 35 6.85 6.42 2.32
N GLN A 36 6.49 5.24 2.79
CA GLN A 36 5.87 4.20 1.98
C GLN A 36 4.56 3.75 2.62
N VAL A 37 3.55 3.51 1.78
CA VAL A 37 2.29 2.92 2.24
C VAL A 37 2.46 1.40 2.32
N CYS A 38 2.05 0.84 3.44
CA CYS A 38 2.13 -0.58 3.73
C CYS A 38 1.18 -1.36 2.82
N LEU A 39 1.77 -2.22 2.00
CA LEU A 39 1.02 -3.05 1.05
C LEU A 39 0.07 -4.04 1.75
N VAL A 40 0.40 -4.49 2.97
CA VAL A 40 -0.47 -5.39 3.75
C VAL A 40 -1.74 -4.67 4.19
N ASN A 41 -1.64 -3.39 4.55
CA ASN A 41 -2.83 -2.60 4.90
C ASN A 41 -3.72 -2.37 3.68
N LEU A 42 -3.12 -2.04 2.53
CA LEU A 42 -3.87 -1.90 1.27
C LEU A 42 -4.51 -3.22 0.82
N LEU A 43 -3.83 -4.36 1.02
CA LEU A 43 -4.38 -5.67 0.73
C LEU A 43 -5.63 -5.95 1.57
N ARG A 44 -5.61 -5.64 2.86
CA ARG A 44 -6.76 -5.82 3.75
C ARG A 44 -7.95 -4.97 3.30
N GLU A 45 -7.73 -3.68 3.02
CA GLU A 45 -8.78 -2.80 2.48
C GLU A 45 -9.36 -3.34 1.16
N LEU A 46 -8.52 -3.91 0.30
CA LEU A 46 -8.94 -4.49 -0.97
C LEU A 46 -9.70 -5.81 -0.81
N GLN A 47 -9.38 -6.60 0.21
CA GLN A 47 -10.13 -7.80 0.58
C GLN A 47 -11.52 -7.44 1.09
N ASP A 48 -11.62 -6.44 1.97
CA ASP A 48 -12.91 -5.90 2.43
C ASP A 48 -13.76 -5.43 1.23
N LEU A 49 -13.15 -4.73 0.26
CA LEU A 49 -13.85 -4.32 -0.97
C LEU A 49 -14.29 -5.52 -1.85
N ASN A 50 -13.47 -6.57 -1.96
CA ASN A 50 -13.81 -7.78 -2.71
C ASN A 50 -14.98 -8.56 -2.08
N GLU A 51 -15.13 -8.51 -0.76
CA GLU A 51 -16.27 -9.10 -0.06
C GLU A 51 -17.57 -8.37 -0.40
N LEU A 52 -17.52 -7.04 -0.55
CA LEU A 52 -18.65 -6.21 -0.94
C LEU A 52 -18.97 -6.28 -2.44
N ASP A 53 -17.96 -6.36 -3.29
CA ASP A 53 -18.09 -6.43 -4.73
C ASP A 53 -17.07 -7.39 -5.36
N LYS A 54 -17.55 -8.48 -5.95
CA LYS A 54 -16.70 -9.56 -6.50
C LYS A 54 -16.15 -9.23 -7.89
N ASP A 55 -15.90 -7.96 -8.15
CA ASP A 55 -15.45 -7.46 -9.45
C ASP A 55 -14.09 -8.01 -9.85
N GLN A 56 -13.91 -8.24 -11.15
CA GLN A 56 -12.69 -8.81 -11.69
C GLN A 56 -11.48 -7.88 -11.51
N TRP A 57 -11.69 -6.56 -11.54
CA TRP A 57 -10.64 -5.59 -11.29
C TRP A 57 -10.14 -5.71 -9.85
N LEU A 58 -11.02 -5.79 -8.86
CA LEU A 58 -10.65 -5.91 -7.44
C LEU A 58 -9.84 -7.18 -7.19
N LYS A 59 -10.32 -8.34 -7.68
CA LYS A 59 -9.59 -9.63 -7.58
C LYS A 59 -8.20 -9.59 -8.22
N GLN A 60 -8.08 -8.96 -9.38
CA GLN A 60 -6.79 -8.83 -10.06
C GLN A 60 -5.83 -7.88 -9.31
N ALA A 61 -6.36 -6.82 -8.69
CA ALA A 61 -5.55 -5.92 -7.86
C ALA A 61 -5.09 -6.65 -6.58
N GLU A 62 -5.94 -7.48 -6.00
CA GLU A 62 -5.61 -8.30 -4.83
C GLU A 62 -4.50 -9.29 -5.15
N SER A 63 -4.63 -10.01 -6.27
CA SER A 63 -3.62 -10.94 -6.77
C SER A 63 -2.27 -10.25 -7.01
N LEU A 64 -2.28 -9.01 -7.51
CA LEU A 64 -1.05 -8.22 -7.68
C LEU A 64 -0.36 -7.95 -6.34
N PHE A 65 -1.12 -7.56 -5.31
CA PHE A 65 -0.58 -7.28 -3.97
C PHE A 65 -0.09 -8.54 -3.27
N VAL A 66 -0.87 -9.63 -3.32
CA VAL A 66 -0.47 -10.94 -2.80
C VAL A 66 0.83 -11.40 -3.45
N GLY A 67 0.96 -11.29 -4.78
CA GLY A 67 2.17 -11.66 -5.50
C GLY A 67 3.41 -10.85 -5.07
N ALA A 68 3.26 -9.54 -4.90
CA ALA A 68 4.35 -8.67 -4.45
C ALA A 68 4.77 -8.99 -3.00
N ILE A 69 3.81 -9.20 -2.10
CA ILE A 69 4.07 -9.57 -0.70
C ILE A 69 4.76 -10.94 -0.64
N HIS A 70 4.27 -11.92 -1.41
CA HIS A 70 4.84 -13.26 -1.47
C HIS A 70 6.29 -13.22 -1.95
N THR A 71 6.55 -12.49 -3.03
CA THR A 71 7.90 -12.30 -3.56
C THR A 71 8.83 -11.66 -2.52
N ARG A 72 8.33 -10.69 -1.74
CA ARG A 72 9.10 -10.07 -0.64
C ARG A 72 9.38 -11.04 0.49
N LYS A 73 8.41 -11.88 0.84
CA LYS A 73 8.55 -12.91 1.87
C LYS A 73 9.62 -13.94 1.48
N GLU A 74 9.58 -14.42 0.24
CA GLU A 74 10.54 -15.40 -0.29
C GLU A 74 11.96 -14.83 -0.44
N ARG A 75 12.07 -13.55 -0.80
CA ARG A 75 13.36 -12.86 -1.07
C ARG A 75 13.70 -11.81 -0.03
N SER A 76 13.41 -12.08 1.25
CA SER A 76 13.52 -11.09 2.34
C SER A 76 14.93 -10.50 2.53
N LYS A 77 15.97 -11.29 2.22
CA LYS A 77 17.39 -10.92 2.40
C LYS A 77 18.05 -10.26 1.18
N VAL A 78 17.37 -10.22 0.04
CA VAL A 78 17.95 -9.71 -1.22
C VAL A 78 17.21 -8.45 -1.64
N PRO A 79 17.90 -7.43 -2.22
CA PRO A 79 17.24 -6.33 -2.87
C PRO A 79 16.28 -6.84 -3.95
N ILE A 80 15.02 -6.40 -3.90
CA ILE A 80 14.00 -6.78 -4.88
C ILE A 80 13.84 -5.62 -5.86
N ASN A 81 13.94 -5.92 -7.14
CA ASN A 81 13.57 -4.97 -8.17
C ASN A 81 12.05 -4.74 -8.11
N SER A 82 11.64 -3.56 -7.65
CA SER A 82 10.23 -3.18 -7.51
C SER A 82 9.61 -2.75 -8.84
N ARG A 83 10.40 -2.41 -9.87
CA ARG A 83 9.90 -1.84 -11.13
C ARG A 83 8.80 -2.68 -11.78
N PRO A 84 8.92 -4.02 -11.91
CA PRO A 84 7.86 -4.82 -12.53
C PRO A 84 6.52 -4.74 -11.78
N TRP A 85 6.54 -4.68 -10.45
CA TRP A 85 5.34 -4.54 -9.61
C TRP A 85 4.72 -3.17 -9.78
N VAL A 86 5.53 -2.11 -9.76
CA VAL A 86 5.09 -0.72 -9.94
C VAL A 86 4.49 -0.53 -11.34
N THR A 87 5.11 -1.04 -12.39
CA THR A 87 4.57 -0.96 -13.76
C THR A 87 3.24 -1.69 -13.89
N ARG A 88 3.12 -2.90 -13.31
CA ARG A 88 1.85 -3.64 -13.31
C ARG A 88 0.75 -2.89 -12.55
N LEU A 89 1.09 -2.26 -11.42
CA LEU A 89 0.17 -1.44 -10.66
C LEU A 89 -0.28 -0.22 -11.45
N ASP A 90 0.66 0.53 -12.04
CA ASP A 90 0.37 1.72 -12.84
C ASP A 90 -0.54 1.40 -14.03
N ASN A 91 -0.24 0.33 -14.76
CA ASN A 91 -1.10 -0.16 -15.85
C ASN A 91 -2.51 -0.51 -15.36
N LYS A 92 -2.64 -1.05 -14.14
CA LYS A 92 -3.93 -1.41 -13.54
C LYS A 92 -4.73 -0.16 -13.13
N LEU A 93 -4.06 0.83 -12.54
CA LEU A 93 -4.67 2.09 -12.12
C LEU A 93 -5.15 2.94 -13.31
N LYS A 94 -4.55 2.77 -14.49
CA LYS A 94 -4.99 3.38 -15.75
C LYS A 94 -6.27 2.75 -16.32
N GLN A 95 -6.69 1.58 -15.84
CA GLN A 95 -7.95 0.96 -16.26
C GLN A 95 -9.13 1.70 -15.63
N SER A 96 -10.20 1.88 -16.40
CA SER A 96 -11.44 2.46 -15.88
C SER A 96 -12.02 1.58 -14.79
N VAL A 97 -12.34 2.19 -13.65
CA VAL A 97 -13.05 1.57 -12.53
C VAL A 97 -14.47 2.12 -12.38
N VAL A 98 -15.01 2.73 -13.44
CA VAL A 98 -16.36 3.34 -13.41
C VAL A 98 -17.43 2.31 -13.09
N HIS A 99 -17.23 1.05 -13.47
CA HIS A 99 -18.13 -0.06 -13.15
C HIS A 99 -18.16 -0.42 -11.65
N LEU A 100 -17.16 -0.02 -10.87
CA LEU A 100 -17.16 -0.16 -9.40
C LEU A 100 -17.99 0.92 -8.70
N LYS A 101 -18.40 1.99 -9.40
CA LYS A 101 -19.34 2.97 -8.87
C LYS A 101 -20.75 2.38 -8.93
N LYS A 102 -21.08 1.48 -8.00
CA LYS A 102 -22.49 1.30 -7.65
C LYS A 102 -22.96 2.62 -7.01
N PRO A 103 -24.14 3.15 -7.39
CA PRO A 103 -24.74 4.22 -6.62
C PRO A 103 -24.84 3.72 -5.18
N PHE A 104 -24.34 4.50 -4.22
CA PHE A 104 -24.75 4.32 -2.83
C PHE A 104 -26.26 4.62 -2.81
N GLY A 105 -27.06 3.56 -2.83
CA GLY A 105 -28.51 3.62 -2.64
C GLY A 105 -28.84 3.71 -1.16
#